data_AF-A0A2M7I232-F1
#
_entry.id   AF-A0A2M7I232-F1
#
_cell.length_a   1.000
_cell.length_b   1.000
_cell.length_c   1.000
_cell.angle_alpha   90.00
_cell.angle_beta   90.00
_cell.angle_gamma   90.00
#
_symmetry.space_group_name_H-M   'P 1'
#
loop_
_entity.id
_entity.type
_entity.pdbx_description
1 polymer ?
#
loop_
_entity_poly.entity_id
_entity_poly.type
_entity_poly.pdbx_seq_one_letter_code
_entity_poly.pdbx_strand_id
1 'polypeptide(L)'
;ETVTTPTEQSYTFSNVTSDHSISATFTEDITYYTFSGKILYDNSSNSPLQNVKVKLILTNNTFEVYTDSSGEFLFNNLLPGTYQITFTNTNSWGGVNATDALKTARVFASLDTFNDLQKKAGDVNNDGSINSTDALLIARRFTGLVTTFTIPDWVYDSPTSIIISNQNVTLDINSLASGDVDGSLTP
;
A
#
# COMPACT_ATOMS: atom_id res chain seq x y z
N GLU A 1 44.25 -14.12 -20.32
CA GLU A 1 43.69 -12.80 -19.96
C GLU A 1 42.56 -13.05 -18.98
N THR A 2 42.65 -12.49 -17.78
CA THR A 2 41.69 -12.75 -16.70
C THR A 2 40.65 -11.65 -16.72
N VAL A 3 39.40 -12.01 -17.00
CA VAL A 3 38.26 -11.11 -16.79
C VAL A 3 37.74 -11.41 -15.39
N THR A 4 37.93 -10.47 -14.46
CA THR A 4 37.38 -10.55 -13.09
C THR A 4 36.03 -9.85 -13.03
N THR A 5 35.01 -10.56 -12.57
CA THR A 5 33.70 -9.98 -12.20
C THR A 5 33.73 -9.45 -10.76
N PRO A 6 32.74 -8.63 -10.32
CA PRO A 6 32.69 -8.04 -8.97
C PRO A 6 32.66 -9.07 -7.83
N THR A 7 32.23 -10.29 -8.11
CA THR A 7 32.47 -11.47 -7.29
C THR A 7 33.67 -12.20 -7.88
N GLU A 8 34.69 -12.54 -7.08
CA GLU A 8 35.99 -13.11 -7.46
C GLU A 8 35.93 -14.49 -8.18
N GLN A 9 35.14 -14.62 -9.24
CA GLN A 9 35.08 -15.81 -10.07
C GLN A 9 36.21 -15.77 -11.09
N SER A 10 36.92 -16.89 -11.21
CA SER A 10 37.96 -17.06 -12.22
C SER A 10 37.57 -18.20 -13.17
N TYR A 11 37.67 -17.94 -14.47
CA TYR A 11 37.44 -18.93 -15.52
C TYR A 11 38.78 -19.29 -16.14
N THR A 12 39.15 -20.58 -16.09
CA THR A 12 40.42 -21.06 -16.63
C THR A 12 40.15 -21.93 -17.86
N PHE A 13 40.75 -21.56 -18.99
CA PHE A 13 40.76 -22.38 -20.20
C PHE A 13 42.09 -23.15 -20.26
N SER A 14 42.03 -24.48 -20.28
CA SER A 14 43.20 -25.35 -20.41
C SER A 14 43.31 -25.96 -21.82
N ASN A 15 44.50 -26.41 -22.20
CA ASN A 15 44.78 -27.08 -23.48
C ASN A 15 44.51 -26.25 -24.75
N VAL A 16 44.68 -24.93 -24.69
CA VAL A 16 44.61 -24.06 -25.87
C VAL A 16 45.84 -24.30 -26.75
N THR A 17 45.63 -24.74 -27.99
CA THR A 17 46.72 -25.02 -28.96
C THR A 17 46.84 -23.88 -29.99
N SER A 18 47.84 -23.93 -30.88
CA SER A 18 48.04 -22.93 -31.92
C SER A 18 46.80 -22.80 -32.83
N ASP A 19 46.53 -21.59 -33.34
CA ASP A 19 45.41 -21.28 -34.25
C ASP A 19 44.00 -21.48 -33.64
N HIS A 20 43.80 -20.99 -32.41
CA HIS A 20 42.52 -21.06 -31.69
C HIS A 20 41.97 -19.68 -31.33
N SER A 21 40.64 -19.56 -31.31
CA SER A 21 39.91 -18.42 -30.73
C SER A 21 38.97 -18.91 -29.63
N ILE A 22 38.89 -18.15 -28.53
CA ILE A 22 37.98 -18.40 -27.41
C ILE A 22 37.07 -17.19 -27.30
N SER A 23 35.78 -17.41 -27.13
CA SER A 23 34.79 -16.37 -26.87
C SER A 23 33.91 -16.79 -25.72
N ALA A 24 33.70 -15.88 -24.76
CA ALA A 24 32.78 -16.04 -23.65
C ALA A 24 31.79 -14.87 -23.67
N THR A 25 30.51 -15.16 -23.44
CA THR A 25 29.46 -14.15 -23.27
C THR A 25 28.86 -14.35 -21.89
N PHE A 26 28.87 -13.31 -21.07
CA PHE A 26 28.20 -13.30 -19.78
C PHE A 26 26.88 -12.57 -19.94
N THR A 27 25.80 -13.18 -19.45
CA THR A 27 24.48 -12.54 -19.39
C THR A 27 24.03 -12.58 -17.95
N GLU A 28 23.51 -11.47 -17.44
CA GLU A 28 22.89 -11.44 -16.13
C GLU A 28 21.52 -12.12 -16.22
N ASP A 29 21.31 -13.17 -15.42
CA ASP A 29 19.98 -13.78 -15.26
C ASP A 29 19.13 -12.88 -14.36
N ILE A 30 18.51 -11.89 -14.98
CA ILE A 30 17.57 -11.02 -14.29
C ILE A 30 16.25 -11.76 -14.11
N THR A 31 15.95 -12.13 -12.87
CA THR A 31 14.65 -12.69 -12.51
C THR A 31 13.71 -11.57 -12.07
N TYR A 32 12.52 -11.56 -12.64
CA TYR A 32 11.47 -10.61 -12.28
C TYR A 32 10.35 -11.28 -11.48
N TYR A 33 9.66 -10.49 -10.69
CA TYR A 33 8.56 -10.90 -9.82
C TYR A 33 7.33 -10.04 -10.03
N THR A 34 6.23 -10.48 -9.44
CA THR A 34 4.97 -9.73 -9.40
C THR A 34 4.65 -9.26 -8.00
N PHE A 35 3.98 -8.11 -7.90
CA PHE A 35 3.26 -7.68 -6.71
C PHE A 35 1.78 -7.52 -7.05
N SER A 36 0.91 -8.18 -6.30
CA SER A 36 -0.52 -8.26 -6.57
C SER A 36 -1.35 -8.19 -5.30
N GLY A 37 -2.65 -7.94 -5.45
CA GLY A 37 -3.58 -7.99 -4.33
C GLY A 37 -4.88 -7.26 -4.66
N LYS A 38 -5.73 -7.11 -3.64
CA LYS A 38 -6.98 -6.36 -3.70
C LYS A 38 -6.93 -5.14 -2.79
N ILE A 39 -7.59 -4.06 -3.20
CA ILE A 39 -7.94 -2.96 -2.30
C ILE A 39 -9.44 -3.02 -2.05
N LEU A 40 -9.81 -3.21 -0.79
CA LEU A 40 -11.20 -3.38 -0.35
C LEU A 40 -11.57 -2.27 0.64
N TYR A 41 -12.82 -1.87 0.64
CA TYR A 41 -13.39 -1.03 1.66
C TYR A 41 -13.81 -1.90 2.85
N ASP A 42 -13.38 -1.54 4.07
CA ASP A 42 -13.59 -2.33 5.31
C ASP A 42 -15.03 -2.21 5.85
N ASN A 43 -16.02 -2.36 4.97
CA ASN A 43 -17.42 -2.52 5.34
C ASN A 43 -17.79 -4.00 5.49
N SER A 44 -19.04 -4.26 5.90
CA SER A 44 -19.56 -5.63 6.06
C SER A 44 -19.50 -6.51 4.80
N SER A 45 -19.41 -5.92 3.62
CA SER A 45 -19.37 -6.62 2.33
C SER A 45 -17.96 -6.74 1.74
N ASN A 46 -16.94 -6.14 2.37
CA ASN A 46 -15.61 -5.95 1.81
C ASN A 46 -15.68 -5.42 0.36
N SER A 47 -16.41 -4.32 0.16
CA SER A 47 -16.66 -3.77 -1.18
C SER A 47 -15.36 -3.48 -1.93
N PRO A 48 -15.18 -3.92 -3.18
CA PRO A 48 -13.97 -3.64 -3.94
C PRO A 48 -13.84 -2.15 -4.25
N LEU A 49 -12.63 -1.60 -4.09
CA LEU A 49 -12.33 -0.22 -4.46
C LEU A 49 -11.68 -0.16 -5.83
N GLN A 50 -12.45 0.24 -6.83
CA GLN A 50 -11.98 0.48 -8.20
C GLN A 50 -11.30 1.86 -8.32
N ASN A 51 -10.39 1.98 -9.29
CA ASN A 51 -9.70 3.23 -9.67
C ASN A 51 -8.81 3.83 -8.57
N VAL A 52 -8.40 3.03 -7.58
CA VAL A 52 -7.37 3.44 -6.62
C VAL A 52 -6.02 3.29 -7.32
N LYS A 53 -5.28 4.40 -7.41
CA LYS A 53 -3.90 4.36 -7.89
C LYS A 53 -3.01 3.76 -6.82
N VAL A 54 -2.33 2.67 -7.15
CA VAL A 54 -1.24 2.10 -6.35
C VAL A 54 0.07 2.53 -6.98
N LYS A 55 0.98 3.06 -6.18
CA LYS A 55 2.28 3.54 -6.62
C LYS A 55 3.39 2.88 -5.82
N LEU A 56 4.34 2.26 -6.52
CA LEU A 56 5.57 1.73 -5.97
C LEU A 56 6.77 2.59 -6.36
N ILE A 57 7.68 2.81 -5.41
CA ILE A 57 8.93 3.56 -5.65
C ILE A 57 10.11 2.70 -5.19
N LEU A 58 11.01 2.38 -6.12
CA LEU A 58 12.31 1.76 -5.84
C LEU A 58 13.42 2.73 -6.21
N THR A 59 14.04 3.35 -5.20
CA THR A 59 15.05 4.40 -5.38
C THR A 59 14.49 5.57 -6.23
N ASN A 60 14.76 5.59 -7.54
CA ASN A 60 14.27 6.62 -8.47
C ASN A 60 13.24 6.09 -9.49
N ASN A 61 12.98 4.78 -9.50
CA ASN A 61 12.00 4.17 -10.39
C ASN A 61 10.61 4.21 -9.76
N THR A 62 9.64 4.70 -10.51
CA THR A 62 8.23 4.75 -10.12
C THR A 62 7.42 3.81 -11.00
N PHE A 63 6.58 3.01 -10.37
CA PHE A 63 5.61 2.13 -11.03
C PHE A 63 4.22 2.51 -10.53
N GLU A 64 3.26 2.61 -11.44
CA GLU A 64 1.87 2.97 -11.09
C GLU A 64 0.90 2.05 -11.82
N VAL A 65 -0.10 1.56 -11.09
CA VAL A 65 -1.25 0.81 -11.64
C VAL A 65 -2.52 1.30 -10.94
N TYR A 66 -3.68 1.01 -11.54
CA TYR A 66 -4.97 1.27 -10.92
C TYR A 66 -5.67 -0.05 -10.61
N THR A 67 -6.44 -0.07 -9.53
CA THR A 67 -7.31 -1.20 -9.23
C THR A 67 -8.46 -1.30 -10.23
N ASP A 68 -8.80 -2.53 -10.60
CA ASP A 68 -9.93 -2.82 -11.50
C ASP A 68 -11.28 -2.84 -10.75
N SER A 69 -12.37 -3.23 -11.44
CA SER A 69 -13.72 -3.30 -10.85
C SER A 69 -13.86 -4.33 -9.72
N SER A 70 -12.93 -5.28 -9.63
CA SER A 70 -12.86 -6.27 -8.56
C SER A 70 -11.93 -5.82 -7.42
N GLY A 71 -11.40 -4.59 -7.50
CA GLY A 71 -10.42 -4.04 -6.56
C GLY A 71 -9.01 -4.58 -6.78
N GLU A 72 -8.75 -5.35 -7.83
CA GLU A 72 -7.48 -6.04 -8.06
C GLU A 72 -6.44 -5.12 -8.69
N PHE A 73 -5.19 -5.20 -8.21
CA PHE A 73 -4.03 -4.58 -8.84
C PHE A 73 -2.94 -5.62 -9.12
N LEU A 74 -2.14 -5.37 -10.16
CA LEU A 74 -1.02 -6.22 -10.55
C LEU A 74 0.14 -5.39 -11.10
N PHE A 75 1.28 -5.46 -10.43
CA PHE A 75 2.57 -5.05 -10.96
C PHE A 75 3.32 -6.28 -11.46
N ASN A 76 3.81 -6.20 -12.69
CA ASN A 76 4.67 -7.20 -13.31
C ASN A 76 6.08 -6.66 -13.48
N ASN A 77 7.02 -7.54 -13.76
CA ASN A 77 8.40 -7.18 -14.13
C ASN A 77 9.12 -6.37 -13.04
N LEU A 78 8.89 -6.71 -11.76
CA LEU A 78 9.57 -6.07 -10.64
C LEU A 78 10.88 -6.80 -10.31
N LEU A 79 11.96 -6.04 -10.17
CA LEU A 79 13.23 -6.54 -9.65
C LEU A 79 13.16 -6.74 -8.14
N PRO A 80 14.01 -7.60 -7.55
CA PRO A 80 14.22 -7.62 -6.11
C PRO A 80 14.57 -6.24 -5.56
N GLY A 81 13.97 -5.88 -4.44
CA GLY A 81 14.16 -4.58 -3.80
C GLY A 81 13.12 -4.26 -2.74
N THR A 82 13.37 -3.18 -2.00
CA THR A 82 12.41 -2.61 -1.05
C THR A 82 11.69 -1.45 -1.71
N TYR A 83 10.40 -1.61 -1.96
CA TYR A 83 9.57 -0.61 -2.63
C TYR A 83 8.78 0.16 -1.58
N GLN A 84 8.81 1.50 -1.63
CA GLN A 84 7.84 2.31 -0.91
C GLN A 84 6.49 2.21 -1.62
N ILE A 85 5.41 2.05 -0.87
CA ILE A 85 4.06 1.93 -1.40
C ILE A 85 3.22 3.13 -0.98
N THR A 86 2.48 3.71 -1.93
CA THR A 86 1.56 4.82 -1.69
C THR A 86 0.28 4.63 -2.49
N PHE A 87 -0.81 5.24 -2.01
CA PHE A 87 -2.13 5.14 -2.61
C PHE A 87 -2.66 6.53 -2.93
N THR A 88 -3.39 6.64 -4.04
CA THR A 88 -4.20 7.83 -4.33
C THR A 88 -5.59 7.37 -4.73
N ASN A 89 -6.57 7.73 -3.90
CA ASN A 89 -7.97 7.42 -4.13
C ASN A 89 -8.73 8.73 -4.34
N THR A 90 -9.36 8.84 -5.51
CA THR A 90 -10.14 10.01 -5.94
C THR A 90 -11.64 9.75 -5.90
N ASN A 91 -12.06 8.61 -5.35
CA ASN A 91 -13.47 8.30 -5.14
C ASN A 91 -14.06 9.28 -4.11
N SER A 92 -15.38 9.47 -4.19
CA SER A 92 -16.08 10.39 -3.29
C SER A 92 -15.97 9.90 -1.85
N TRP A 93 -15.50 10.77 -0.96
CA TRP A 93 -15.52 10.54 0.48
C TRP A 93 -16.97 10.53 0.99
N GLY A 94 -17.27 9.67 1.97
CA GLY A 94 -18.62 9.50 2.51
C GLY A 94 -18.69 8.50 3.66
N GLY A 95 -19.89 8.00 3.97
CA GLY A 95 -20.16 7.09 5.09
C GLY A 95 -20.30 7.81 6.44
N VAL A 96 -19.52 8.86 6.64
CA VAL A 96 -19.40 9.57 7.92
C VAL A 96 -20.70 10.23 8.37
N ASN A 97 -21.14 9.91 9.58
CA ASN A 97 -22.34 10.47 10.20
C ASN A 97 -22.22 10.57 11.74
N ALA A 98 -23.33 10.87 12.43
CA ALA A 98 -23.34 11.02 13.88
C ALA A 98 -23.07 9.71 14.65
N THR A 99 -23.30 8.55 14.03
CA THR A 99 -23.02 7.22 14.60
C THR A 99 -21.51 7.03 14.75
N ASP A 100 -20.72 7.46 13.77
CA ASP A 100 -19.26 7.45 13.83
C ASP A 100 -18.73 8.29 14.98
N ALA A 101 -19.24 9.52 15.11
CA ALA A 101 -18.87 10.40 16.21
C ALA A 101 -19.20 9.77 17.57
N LEU A 102 -20.39 9.15 17.70
CA LEU A 102 -20.78 8.44 18.91
C LEU A 102 -19.86 7.25 19.19
N LYS A 103 -19.52 6.45 18.18
CA LYS A 103 -18.65 5.28 18.33
C LYS A 103 -17.25 5.69 18.77
N THR A 104 -16.69 6.75 18.18
CA THR A 104 -15.43 7.37 18.60
C THR A 104 -15.47 7.83 20.07
N ALA A 105 -16.56 8.49 20.50
CA ALA A 105 -16.73 8.89 21.89
C ALA A 105 -16.86 7.68 22.84
N ARG A 106 -17.50 6.59 22.41
CA ARG A 106 -17.61 5.34 23.18
C ARG A 106 -16.27 4.63 23.33
N VAL A 107 -15.43 4.61 22.29
CA VAL A 107 -14.05 4.10 22.38
C VAL A 107 -13.23 4.88 23.41
N PHE A 108 -13.32 6.21 23.40
CA PHE A 108 -12.66 7.03 24.42
C PHE A 108 -13.14 6.71 25.84
N ALA A 109 -14.44 6.44 26.01
CA ALA A 109 -15.04 6.02 27.27
C ALA A 109 -14.77 4.53 27.63
N SER A 110 -13.96 3.80 26.84
CA SER A 110 -13.70 2.36 26.99
C SER A 110 -14.97 1.49 26.94
N LEU A 111 -16.01 1.96 26.25
CA LEU A 111 -17.26 1.24 26.05
C LEU A 111 -17.27 0.40 24.77
N ASP A 112 -16.39 0.72 23.82
CA ASP A 112 -16.14 -0.01 22.57
C ASP A 112 -14.62 -0.07 22.30
N THR A 113 -14.21 -0.79 21.27
CA THR A 113 -12.80 -0.85 20.81
C THR A 113 -12.70 -0.64 19.30
N PHE A 114 -11.56 -0.10 18.87
CA PHE A 114 -11.18 0.02 17.46
C PHE A 114 -10.04 -0.94 17.13
N ASN A 115 -10.13 -1.56 15.94
CA ASN A 115 -8.97 -2.17 15.29
C ASN A 115 -7.98 -1.09 14.80
N ASP A 116 -6.84 -1.48 14.25
CA ASP A 116 -5.80 -0.52 13.88
C ASP A 116 -6.20 0.39 12.70
N LEU A 117 -6.99 -0.11 11.74
CA LEU A 117 -7.51 0.71 10.64
C LEU A 117 -8.54 1.73 11.13
N GLN A 118 -9.43 1.32 12.04
CA GLN A 118 -10.42 2.21 12.67
C GLN A 118 -9.75 3.26 13.55
N LYS A 119 -8.64 2.96 14.23
CA LYS A 119 -7.84 3.98 14.92
C LYS A 119 -7.30 5.02 13.93
N LYS A 120 -6.73 4.59 12.80
CA LYS A 120 -6.27 5.52 11.75
C LYS A 120 -7.43 6.38 11.21
N ALA A 121 -8.60 5.78 10.98
CA ALA A 121 -9.77 6.49 10.47
C ALA A 121 -10.39 7.44 11.52
N GLY A 122 -10.32 7.06 12.81
CA GLY A 122 -10.93 7.77 13.92
C GLY A 122 -10.07 8.90 14.49
N ASP A 123 -8.74 8.84 14.36
CA ASP A 123 -7.80 9.92 14.75
C ASP A 123 -7.77 10.99 13.64
N VAL A 124 -8.87 11.70 13.50
CA VAL A 124 -9.09 12.61 12.36
C VAL A 124 -8.25 13.89 12.47
N ASN A 125 -7.78 14.24 13.67
CA ASN A 125 -6.88 15.38 13.88
C ASN A 125 -5.39 15.01 13.83
N ASN A 126 -5.05 13.71 13.77
CA ASN A 126 -3.70 13.16 13.71
C ASN A 126 -2.83 13.51 14.93
N ASP A 127 -3.42 13.48 16.13
CA ASP A 127 -2.72 13.75 17.39
C ASP A 127 -2.23 12.48 18.12
N GLY A 128 -2.59 11.30 17.60
CA GLY A 128 -2.22 9.99 18.13
C GLY A 128 -3.18 9.44 19.19
N SER A 129 -4.25 10.15 19.53
CA SER A 129 -5.19 9.78 20.60
C SER A 129 -6.64 9.83 20.16
N ILE A 130 -7.34 8.69 20.15
CA ILE A 130 -8.79 8.64 19.89
C ILE A 130 -9.57 9.23 21.06
N ASN A 131 -10.18 10.41 20.88
CA ASN A 131 -10.89 11.09 21.95
C ASN A 131 -12.12 11.89 21.49
N SER A 132 -12.71 12.68 22.40
CA SER A 132 -13.90 13.48 22.12
C SER A 132 -13.66 14.62 21.13
N THR A 133 -12.41 15.05 20.94
CA THR A 133 -12.01 16.03 19.91
C THR A 133 -12.22 15.44 18.52
N ASP A 134 -11.85 14.18 18.30
CA ASP A 134 -12.10 13.47 17.05
C ASP A 134 -13.59 13.32 16.78
N ALA A 135 -14.34 12.86 17.79
CA ALA A 135 -15.79 12.74 17.70
C ALA A 135 -16.46 14.07 17.31
N LEU A 136 -16.00 15.18 17.88
CA LEU A 136 -16.49 16.51 17.54
C LEU A 136 -16.14 16.88 16.09
N LEU A 137 -14.91 16.62 15.64
CA LEU A 137 -14.50 16.91 14.26
C LEU A 137 -15.30 16.08 13.25
N ILE A 138 -15.53 14.79 13.53
CA ILE A 138 -16.37 13.90 12.74
C ILE A 138 -17.78 14.50 12.57
N ALA A 139 -18.42 14.89 13.68
CA ALA A 139 -19.74 15.52 13.65
C ALA A 139 -19.75 16.85 12.88
N ARG A 140 -18.69 17.66 13.02
CA ARG A 140 -18.55 18.92 12.29
C ARG A 140 -18.36 18.72 10.80
N ARG A 141 -17.60 17.70 10.38
CA ARG A 141 -17.39 17.42 8.94
C ARG A 141 -18.66 16.87 8.31
N PHE A 142 -19.34 15.94 8.98
CA PHE A 142 -20.65 15.43 8.57
C PHE A 142 -21.68 16.55 8.35
N THR A 143 -21.69 17.57 9.23
CA THR A 143 -22.62 18.71 9.12
C THR A 143 -22.13 19.82 8.19
N GLY A 144 -20.96 19.67 7.55
CA GLY A 144 -20.38 20.67 6.66
C GLY A 144 -19.80 21.91 7.35
N LEU A 145 -19.67 21.89 8.69
CA LEU A 145 -19.00 22.97 9.45
C LEU A 145 -17.48 22.99 9.26
N VAL A 146 -16.91 21.86 8.84
CA VAL A 146 -15.55 21.76 8.30
C VAL A 146 -15.60 20.90 7.03
N THR A 147 -14.69 21.12 6.10
CA THR A 147 -14.70 20.43 4.80
C THR A 147 -13.65 19.32 4.69
N THR A 148 -12.62 19.37 5.53
CA THR A 148 -11.51 18.40 5.55
C THR A 148 -11.12 18.06 6.98
N PHE A 149 -10.48 16.91 7.15
CA PHE A 149 -9.74 16.55 8.36
C PHE A 149 -8.26 16.90 8.23
N THR A 150 -7.48 16.66 9.29
CA THR A 150 -6.01 16.76 9.22
C THR A 150 -5.43 15.58 8.46
N ILE A 151 -5.97 14.38 8.65
CA ILE A 151 -5.62 13.19 7.87
C ILE A 151 -6.23 13.24 6.45
N PRO A 152 -5.65 12.52 5.46
CA PRO A 152 -6.24 12.37 4.13
C PRO A 152 -7.65 11.78 4.19
N ASP A 153 -8.44 11.89 3.12
CA ASP A 153 -9.80 11.37 3.09
C ASP A 153 -9.91 9.84 3.17
N TRP A 154 -8.82 9.13 2.89
CA TRP A 154 -8.76 7.69 2.90
C TRP A 154 -7.54 7.21 3.69
N VAL A 155 -7.76 6.26 4.59
CA VAL A 155 -6.72 5.56 5.32
C VAL A 155 -6.64 4.11 4.85
N TYR A 156 -5.47 3.50 5.01
CA TYR A 156 -5.19 2.14 4.53
C TYR A 156 -4.52 1.31 5.62
N ASP A 157 -4.88 0.03 5.69
CA ASP A 157 -4.12 -0.96 6.43
C ASP A 157 -3.03 -1.55 5.54
N SER A 158 -1.97 -0.76 5.35
CA SER A 158 -0.85 -1.11 4.49
C SER A 158 0.47 -0.72 5.16
N PRO A 159 1.56 -1.50 4.97
CA PRO A 159 2.88 -1.07 5.37
C PRO A 159 3.34 0.12 4.51
N THR A 160 4.35 0.86 4.98
CA THR A 160 4.96 1.93 4.18
C THR A 160 5.87 1.39 3.07
N SER A 161 6.32 0.14 3.19
CA SER A 161 7.15 -0.52 2.19
C SER A 161 6.89 -2.02 2.11
N ILE A 162 7.16 -2.59 0.94
CA ILE A 162 7.14 -4.03 0.67
C ILE A 162 8.52 -4.49 0.23
N ILE A 163 8.86 -5.74 0.51
CA ILE A 163 10.15 -6.35 0.11
C ILE A 163 9.86 -7.46 -0.90
N ILE A 164 10.48 -7.35 -2.07
CA ILE A 164 10.51 -8.40 -3.08
C ILE A 164 11.93 -8.96 -3.09
N SER A 165 12.09 -10.25 -2.79
CA SER A 165 13.40 -10.89 -2.69
C SER A 165 13.61 -11.96 -3.76
N ASN A 166 12.88 -13.06 -3.66
CA ASN A 166 13.04 -14.22 -4.53
C ASN A 166 11.72 -14.91 -4.88
N GLN A 167 10.59 -14.25 -4.64
CA GLN A 167 9.25 -14.76 -4.91
C GLN A 167 8.26 -13.62 -5.17
N ASN A 168 7.16 -13.97 -5.82
CA ASN A 168 6.02 -13.06 -6.01
C ASN A 168 5.40 -12.70 -4.65
N VAL A 169 4.90 -11.48 -4.54
CA VAL A 169 4.27 -10.95 -3.33
C VAL A 169 2.79 -10.72 -3.59
N THR A 170 1.95 -11.16 -2.65
CA THR A 170 0.51 -10.86 -2.65
C THR A 170 0.14 -10.22 -1.32
N LEU A 171 -0.54 -9.07 -1.38
CA LEU A 171 -1.00 -8.34 -0.20
C LEU A 171 -2.35 -7.66 -0.49
N ASP A 172 -3.39 -8.11 0.19
CA ASP A 172 -4.67 -7.42 0.22
C ASP A 172 -4.62 -6.26 1.22
N ILE A 173 -5.28 -5.16 0.88
CA ILE A 173 -5.23 -3.90 1.62
C ILE A 173 -6.67 -3.46 1.87
N ASN A 174 -7.01 -3.27 3.15
CA ASN A 174 -8.29 -2.67 3.52
C ASN A 174 -8.14 -1.14 3.65
N SER A 175 -9.22 -0.43 3.34
CA SER A 175 -9.31 1.02 3.44
C SER A 175 -10.60 1.44 4.11
N LEU A 176 -10.54 2.57 4.83
CA LEU A 176 -11.70 3.29 5.35
C LEU A 176 -11.64 4.75 4.93
N ALA A 177 -12.82 5.35 4.75
CA ALA A 177 -12.94 6.78 4.67
C ALA A 177 -12.61 7.35 6.06
N SER A 178 -11.79 8.40 6.11
CA SER A 178 -11.47 9.05 7.37
C SER A 178 -12.73 9.54 8.04
N GLY A 179 -12.92 9.20 9.31
CA GLY A 179 -14.13 9.45 10.08
C GLY A 179 -15.24 8.40 9.93
N ASP A 180 -15.21 7.48 8.96
CA ASP A 180 -16.19 6.38 8.82
C ASP A 180 -15.69 5.17 9.61
N VAL A 181 -15.78 5.27 10.94
CA VAL A 181 -15.24 4.26 11.88
C VAL A 181 -16.17 3.06 12.04
N ASP A 182 -17.42 3.16 11.56
CA ASP A 182 -18.34 2.03 11.46
C ASP A 182 -18.36 1.34 10.09
N GLY A 183 -17.69 1.92 9.09
CA GLY A 183 -17.54 1.32 7.76
C GLY A 183 -18.87 1.27 7.02
N SER A 184 -19.69 2.30 7.17
CA SER A 184 -21.04 2.35 6.60
C SER A 184 -21.09 2.80 5.13
N LEU A 185 -20.01 3.35 4.59
CA LEU A 185 -19.93 3.67 3.16
C LEU A 185 -20.08 2.41 2.28
N THR A 186 -20.84 2.58 1.20
CA THR A 186 -20.94 1.63 0.08
C THR A 186 -20.41 2.33 -1.18
N PRO A 187 -19.13 2.06 -1.55
CA PRO A 187 -18.46 2.71 -2.68
C PRO A 187 -19.09 2.45 -4.05
#